data_AF-A0ABD4UGT9-F1
#
_entry.id   AF-A0ABD4UGT9-F1
#
_cell.length_a   1.000
_cell.length_b   1.000
_cell.length_c   1.000
_cell.angle_alpha   90.00
_cell.angle_beta   90.00
_cell.angle_gamma   90.00
#
_symmetry.space_group_name_H-M   'P 1'
#
loop_
_entity.id
_entity.type
_entity.pdbx_description
1 polymer ?
#
loop_
_entity_poly.entity_id
_entity_poly.type
_entity_poly.pdbx_seq_one_letter_code
_entity_poly.pdbx_strand_id
1 'polypeptide(L)'
;MAKTVEDALRSLDDTIARQGLGAVRDVETSISGVMQFADAQCIVPLLLHLDDTAPYDEVMFSLIHAAESFDDATYVRSLLDALPKLVQAAPKWASIALMRVLNNASSKAALVQALSVASPDAKHAVTWLCEKINERSASFIEKTLAVSLAAKN
;
A
#
# COMPACT_ATOMS: atom_id res chain seq x y z
N MET A 1 3.55 -29.88 10.69
CA MET A 1 3.10 -28.57 11.19
C MET A 1 2.14 -27.99 10.15
N ALA A 2 1.07 -27.33 10.58
CA ALA A 2 0.25 -26.54 9.66
C ALA A 2 1.06 -25.31 9.22
N LYS A 3 1.05 -24.98 7.92
CA LYS A 3 1.69 -23.77 7.40
C LYS A 3 0.97 -22.54 7.96
N THR A 4 1.71 -21.52 8.39
CA THR A 4 1.12 -20.26 8.89
C THR A 4 1.25 -19.12 7.86
N VAL A 5 0.61 -17.99 8.12
CA VAL A 5 0.75 -16.78 7.28
C VAL A 5 2.18 -16.27 7.29
N GLU A 6 2.89 -16.36 8.41
CA GLU A 6 4.30 -15.97 8.54
C GLU A 6 5.20 -16.86 7.69
N ASP A 7 4.91 -18.17 7.59
CA ASP A 7 5.65 -19.06 6.70
C ASP A 7 5.41 -18.73 5.22
N ALA A 8 4.19 -18.29 4.88
CA ALA A 8 3.88 -17.86 3.52
C ALA A 8 4.57 -16.53 3.17
N LEU A 9 4.57 -15.57 4.08
CA LEU A 9 5.29 -14.29 3.92
C LEU A 9 6.80 -14.52 3.79
N ARG A 10 7.39 -15.37 4.62
CA ARG A 10 8.81 -15.75 4.50
C ARG A 10 9.11 -16.37 3.14
N SER A 11 8.21 -17.20 2.62
CA SER A 11 8.36 -17.79 1.28
C SER A 11 8.31 -16.73 0.18
N LEU A 12 7.49 -15.69 0.32
CA LEU A 12 7.45 -14.55 -0.61
C LEU A 12 8.77 -13.77 -0.56
N ASP A 13 9.24 -13.44 0.65
CA ASP A 13 10.54 -12.79 0.87
C ASP A 13 11.68 -13.56 0.19
N ASP A 14 11.74 -14.87 0.40
CA ASP A 14 12.76 -15.75 -0.17
C ASP A 14 12.67 -15.83 -1.70
N THR A 15 11.47 -15.78 -2.27
CA THR A 15 11.28 -15.74 -3.74
C THR A 15 11.82 -14.42 -4.30
N ILE A 16 11.41 -13.29 -3.72
CA ILE A 16 11.86 -11.96 -4.15
C ILE A 16 13.38 -11.82 -3.99
N ALA A 17 13.96 -12.30 -2.89
CA ALA A 17 15.40 -12.21 -2.64
C ALA A 17 16.22 -13.06 -3.63
N ARG A 18 15.73 -14.25 -4.01
CA ARG A 18 16.47 -15.17 -4.89
C ARG A 18 16.30 -14.85 -6.38
N GLN A 19 15.11 -14.43 -6.77
CA GLN A 19 14.74 -14.30 -8.19
C GLN A 19 14.52 -12.85 -8.63
N GLY A 20 14.39 -11.93 -7.67
CA GLY A 20 14.06 -10.54 -7.90
C GLY A 20 12.59 -10.34 -8.29
N LEU A 21 12.16 -9.07 -8.28
CA LEU A 21 10.82 -8.66 -8.71
C LEU A 21 10.58 -8.85 -10.22
N GLY A 22 11.62 -9.18 -11.00
CA GLY A 22 11.51 -9.52 -12.42
C GLY A 22 10.93 -10.90 -12.70
N ALA A 23 10.97 -11.82 -11.73
CA ALA A 23 10.37 -13.15 -11.84
C ALA A 23 8.86 -13.11 -11.56
N VAL A 24 8.13 -12.36 -12.39
CA VAL A 24 6.71 -11.99 -12.17
C VAL A 24 5.86 -13.20 -11.76
N ARG A 25 5.91 -14.29 -12.53
CA ARG A 25 5.07 -15.48 -12.27
C ARG A 25 5.36 -16.16 -10.93
N ASP A 26 6.63 -16.23 -10.53
CA ASP A 26 7.02 -16.87 -9.27
C ASP A 26 6.63 -16.01 -8.07
N VAL A 27 6.76 -14.69 -8.20
CA VAL A 27 6.31 -13.72 -7.19
C VAL A 27 4.78 -13.76 -7.08
N GLU A 28 4.04 -13.74 -8.18
CA GLU A 28 2.57 -13.84 -8.17
C GLU A 28 2.06 -15.15 -7.58
N THR A 29 2.74 -16.26 -7.87
CA THR A 29 2.44 -17.56 -7.24
C THR A 29 2.66 -17.48 -5.73
N SER A 30 3.73 -16.83 -5.30
CA SER A 30 4.03 -16.63 -3.87
C SER A 30 3.01 -15.71 -3.19
N ILE A 31 2.62 -14.60 -3.83
CA ILE A 31 1.54 -13.70 -3.37
C ILE A 31 0.24 -14.47 -3.21
N SER A 32 -0.13 -15.28 -4.20
CA SER A 32 -1.34 -16.13 -4.14
C SER A 32 -1.30 -17.09 -2.95
N GLY A 33 -0.12 -17.65 -2.65
CA GLY A 33 0.11 -18.48 -1.47
C GLY A 33 -0.08 -17.74 -0.14
N VAL A 34 0.26 -16.45 -0.07
CA VAL A 34 -0.02 -15.59 1.09
C VAL A 34 -1.53 -15.31 1.19
N MET A 35 -2.19 -15.05 0.06
CA MET A 35 -3.62 -14.70 0.03
C MET A 35 -4.55 -15.84 0.42
N GLN A 36 -4.12 -17.10 0.35
CA GLN A 36 -4.90 -18.25 0.83
C GLN A 36 -5.25 -18.18 2.32
N PHE A 37 -4.49 -17.42 3.12
CA PHE A 37 -4.75 -17.26 4.56
C PHE A 37 -5.85 -16.24 4.86
N ALA A 38 -6.14 -15.33 3.92
CA ALA A 38 -7.10 -14.23 4.10
C ALA A 38 -6.89 -13.44 5.41
N ASP A 39 -5.64 -13.30 5.84
CA ASP A 39 -5.26 -12.64 7.09
C ASP A 39 -4.75 -11.23 6.82
N ALA A 40 -5.41 -10.21 7.36
CA ALA A 40 -5.06 -8.80 7.15
C ALA A 40 -3.62 -8.44 7.58
N GLN A 41 -2.98 -9.28 8.42
CA GLN A 41 -1.58 -9.12 8.79
C GLN A 41 -0.61 -9.17 7.60
N CYS A 42 -1.03 -9.74 6.47
CA CYS A 42 -0.21 -9.77 5.25
C CYS A 42 -0.15 -8.43 4.50
N ILE A 43 -1.10 -7.51 4.73
CA ILE A 43 -1.24 -6.30 3.90
C ILE A 43 0.00 -5.41 4.00
N VAL A 44 0.46 -5.12 5.22
CA VAL A 44 1.65 -4.29 5.43
C VAL A 44 2.90 -4.91 4.78
N PRO A 45 3.25 -6.19 5.05
CA PRO A 45 4.34 -6.86 4.35
C PRO A 45 4.27 -6.78 2.82
N LEU A 46 3.09 -7.03 2.23
CA LEU A 46 2.89 -6.93 0.78
C LEU A 46 3.18 -5.52 0.25
N LEU A 47 2.64 -4.49 0.91
CA LEU A 47 2.85 -3.10 0.51
C LEU A 47 4.31 -2.67 0.65
N LEU A 48 5.05 -3.21 1.62
CA LEU A 48 6.47 -2.90 1.81
C LEU A 48 7.40 -3.55 0.77
N HIS A 49 6.89 -4.43 -0.11
CA HIS A 49 7.62 -4.93 -1.29
C HIS A 49 7.49 -4.04 -2.52
N LEU A 50 6.67 -2.98 -2.47
CA LEU A 50 6.59 -2.03 -3.57
C LEU A 50 7.92 -1.32 -3.74
N ASP A 51 8.37 -1.24 -5.00
CA ASP A 51 9.72 -0.80 -5.36
C ASP A 51 9.67 0.02 -6.65
N ASP A 52 10.11 1.28 -6.58
CA ASP A 52 10.16 2.20 -7.72
C ASP A 52 11.17 1.76 -8.80
N THR A 53 12.09 0.85 -8.46
CA THR A 53 13.12 0.28 -9.33
C THR A 53 12.76 -1.09 -9.91
N ALA A 54 11.58 -1.63 -9.57
CA ALA A 54 11.12 -2.90 -10.10
C ALA A 54 11.13 -2.89 -11.64
N PRO A 55 11.62 -3.95 -12.31
CA PRO A 55 11.76 -3.98 -13.76
C PRO A 55 10.41 -3.96 -14.49
N TYR A 56 9.35 -4.40 -13.82
CA TYR A 56 7.99 -4.48 -14.37
C TYR A 56 6.97 -3.98 -13.37
N ASP A 57 6.11 -3.06 -13.80
CA ASP A 57 5.00 -2.54 -13.00
C ASP A 57 3.94 -3.64 -12.69
N GLU A 58 3.89 -4.72 -13.46
CA GLU A 58 2.93 -5.83 -13.31
C GLU A 58 2.96 -6.44 -11.90
N VAL A 59 4.15 -6.80 -11.40
CA VAL A 59 4.29 -7.40 -10.06
C VAL A 59 3.92 -6.43 -8.94
N MET A 60 4.14 -5.13 -9.14
CA MET A 60 3.78 -4.09 -8.18
C MET A 60 2.26 -3.91 -8.11
N PHE A 61 1.59 -3.96 -9.26
CA PHE A 61 0.13 -4.01 -9.30
C PHE A 61 -0.40 -5.30 -8.67
N SER A 62 0.25 -6.45 -8.85
CA SER A 62 -0.16 -7.70 -8.21
C SER A 62 -0.07 -7.62 -6.67
N LEU A 63 0.95 -6.96 -6.12
CA LEU A 63 1.05 -6.66 -4.67
C LEU A 63 -0.08 -5.73 -4.20
N ILE A 64 -0.36 -4.65 -4.94
CA ILE A 64 -1.45 -3.71 -4.61
C ILE A 64 -2.81 -4.41 -4.66
N HIS A 65 -3.09 -5.17 -5.72
CA HIS A 65 -4.36 -5.88 -5.86
C HIS A 65 -4.57 -6.93 -4.77
N ALA A 66 -3.51 -7.61 -4.34
CA ALA A 66 -3.57 -8.51 -3.20
C ALA A 66 -3.94 -7.76 -1.91
N ALA A 67 -3.30 -6.62 -1.64
CA ALA A 67 -3.62 -5.77 -0.49
C ALA A 67 -5.04 -5.17 -0.55
N GLU A 68 -5.50 -4.77 -1.74
CA GLU A 68 -6.84 -4.19 -2.00
C GLU A 68 -7.97 -5.24 -2.03
N SER A 69 -7.66 -6.53 -1.95
CA SER A 69 -8.68 -7.59 -1.90
C SER A 69 -9.46 -7.65 -0.59
N PHE A 70 -8.97 -6.97 0.45
CA PHE A 70 -9.62 -6.81 1.75
C PHE A 70 -10.63 -5.66 1.74
N ASP A 71 -11.46 -5.57 2.77
CA ASP A 71 -12.39 -4.44 2.90
C ASP A 71 -11.65 -3.10 3.03
N ASP A 72 -12.28 -2.02 2.55
CA ASP A 72 -11.68 -0.68 2.51
C ASP A 72 -11.10 -0.21 3.85
N ALA A 73 -11.79 -0.47 4.96
CA ALA A 73 -11.35 0.00 6.26
C ALA A 73 -10.11 -0.77 6.74
N THR A 74 -10.04 -2.07 6.47
CA THR A 74 -8.88 -2.90 6.75
C THR A 74 -7.69 -2.52 5.88
N TYR A 75 -7.89 -2.40 4.56
CA TYR A 75 -6.82 -1.99 3.64
C TYR A 75 -6.27 -0.61 3.99
N VAL A 76 -7.13 0.39 4.20
CA VAL A 76 -6.71 1.77 4.49
C VAL A 76 -5.91 1.88 5.80
N ARG A 77 -6.32 1.17 6.85
CA ARG A 77 -5.57 1.16 8.12
C ARG A 77 -4.18 0.59 7.94
N SER A 78 -4.07 -0.56 7.28
CA SER A 78 -2.78 -1.18 6.97
C SER A 78 -1.93 -0.33 6.03
N LEU A 79 -2.55 0.37 5.06
CA LEU A 79 -1.83 1.32 4.21
C LEU A 79 -1.25 2.46 5.04
N LEU A 80 -2.02 3.05 5.97
CA LEU A 80 -1.52 4.11 6.86
C LEU A 80 -0.33 3.65 7.71
N ASP A 81 -0.35 2.39 8.18
CA ASP A 81 0.76 1.80 8.93
C ASP A 81 2.02 1.60 8.06
N ALA A 82 1.84 1.26 6.78
CA ALA A 82 2.94 1.06 5.83
C ALA A 82 3.52 2.37 5.28
N LEU A 83 2.69 3.40 5.12
CA LEU A 83 3.01 4.63 4.40
C LEU A 83 4.31 5.31 4.86
N PRO A 84 4.61 5.47 6.17
CA PRO A 84 5.85 6.14 6.60
C PRO A 84 7.13 5.50 6.05
N LYS A 85 7.16 4.16 5.95
CA LYS A 85 8.28 3.44 5.35
C LYS A 85 8.20 3.45 3.84
N LEU A 86 7.00 3.28 3.30
CA LEU A 86 6.79 3.19 1.86
C LEU A 86 7.13 4.49 1.13
N VAL A 87 6.81 5.67 1.69
CA VAL A 87 7.19 6.97 1.09
C VAL A 87 8.71 7.16 1.02
N GLN A 88 9.47 6.53 1.92
CA GLN A 88 10.93 6.60 1.92
C GLN A 88 11.54 5.65 0.89
N ALA A 89 10.98 4.44 0.77
CA ALA A 89 11.52 3.38 -0.09
C ALA A 89 11.06 3.49 -1.55
N ALA A 90 9.77 3.77 -1.77
CA ALA A 90 9.13 3.76 -3.09
C ALA A 90 8.06 4.86 -3.20
N PRO A 91 8.45 6.15 -3.23
CA PRO A 91 7.52 7.28 -3.28
C PRO A 91 6.59 7.30 -4.51
N LYS A 92 7.01 6.79 -5.68
CA LYS A 92 6.12 6.66 -6.85
C LYS A 92 4.99 5.67 -6.52
N TRP A 93 5.30 4.49 -6.00
CA TRP A 93 4.28 3.51 -5.63
C TRP A 93 3.43 3.92 -4.43
N ALA A 94 4.00 4.60 -3.44
CA ALA A 94 3.25 5.20 -2.34
C ALA A 94 2.17 6.18 -2.86
N SER A 95 2.54 7.01 -3.83
CA SER A 95 1.63 7.95 -4.50
C SER A 95 0.55 7.24 -5.31
N ILE A 96 0.91 6.19 -6.06
CA ILE A 96 -0.06 5.37 -6.81
C ILE A 96 -1.08 4.74 -5.86
N ALA A 97 -0.63 4.10 -4.78
CA ALA A 97 -1.52 3.47 -3.79
C ALA A 97 -2.48 4.49 -3.15
N LEU A 98 -1.96 5.66 -2.72
CA LEU A 98 -2.81 6.72 -2.18
C LEU A 98 -3.81 7.24 -3.21
N MET A 99 -3.38 7.44 -4.46
CA MET A 99 -4.26 7.95 -5.52
C MET A 99 -5.39 6.97 -5.85
N ARG A 100 -5.16 5.65 -5.74
CA ARG A 100 -6.22 4.64 -5.86
C ARG A 100 -7.26 4.79 -4.76
N VAL A 101 -6.84 4.94 -3.50
CA VAL A 101 -7.74 5.24 -2.38
C VAL A 101 -8.52 6.54 -2.60
N LEU A 102 -7.86 7.61 -3.06
CA LEU A 102 -8.49 8.90 -3.32
C LEU A 102 -9.51 8.88 -4.48
N ASN A 103 -9.36 7.95 -5.42
CA ASN A 103 -10.25 7.79 -6.56
C ASN A 103 -11.49 6.94 -6.26
N ASN A 104 -11.49 6.19 -5.15
CA ASN A 104 -12.63 5.43 -4.68
C ASN A 104 -13.32 6.19 -3.53
N ALA A 105 -14.64 6.41 -3.63
CA ALA A 105 -15.39 7.15 -2.63
C ALA A 105 -15.43 6.47 -1.25
N SER A 106 -15.59 5.14 -1.19
CA SER A 106 -15.66 4.39 0.07
C SER A 106 -14.28 4.30 0.73
N SER A 107 -13.23 3.98 -0.03
CA SER A 107 -11.85 3.96 0.48
C SER A 107 -11.40 5.35 0.94
N LYS A 108 -11.74 6.42 0.20
CA LYS A 108 -11.45 7.80 0.62
C LYS A 108 -12.17 8.17 1.92
N ALA A 109 -13.42 7.78 2.11
CA ALA A 109 -14.14 8.02 3.35
C ALA A 109 -13.48 7.27 4.53
N ALA A 110 -13.09 6.01 4.31
CA ALA A 110 -12.34 5.23 5.30
C ALA A 110 -11.01 5.90 5.67
N LEU A 111 -10.28 6.47 4.69
CA LEU A 111 -9.03 7.19 4.92
C LEU A 111 -9.22 8.42 5.80
N VAL A 112 -10.23 9.24 5.50
CA VAL A 112 -10.56 10.43 6.31
C VAL A 112 -10.87 10.04 7.75
N GLN A 113 -11.63 8.96 7.96
CA GLN A 113 -11.94 8.47 9.29
C GLN A 113 -10.71 7.93 10.02
N ALA A 114 -9.92 7.08 9.37
CA ALA A 114 -8.75 6.45 9.96
C ALA A 114 -7.66 7.45 10.34
N LEU A 115 -7.52 8.55 9.59
CA LEU A 115 -6.55 9.61 9.87
C LEU A 115 -6.77 10.26 11.25
N SER A 116 -7.99 10.31 11.78
CA SER A 116 -8.26 10.91 13.10
C SER A 116 -7.47 10.26 14.24
N VAL A 117 -7.17 8.97 14.12
CA VAL A 117 -6.46 8.15 15.13
C VAL A 117 -5.10 7.65 14.62
N ALA A 118 -4.70 8.04 13.41
CA ALA A 118 -3.43 7.63 12.81
C ALA A 118 -2.24 8.23 13.55
N SER A 119 -1.09 7.55 13.46
CA SER A 119 0.16 8.03 14.04
C SER A 119 0.60 9.35 13.38
N PRO A 120 1.38 10.19 14.09
CA PRO A 120 1.96 11.40 13.51
C PRO A 120 2.76 11.13 12.24
N ASP A 121 3.50 10.03 12.19
CA ASP A 121 4.29 9.65 11.02
C ASP A 121 3.41 9.32 9.81
N ALA A 122 2.30 8.60 10.03
CA ALA A 122 1.34 8.31 8.97
C ALA A 122 0.67 9.59 8.44
N LYS A 123 0.29 10.51 9.35
CA LYS A 123 -0.26 11.83 8.99
C LYS A 123 0.73 12.67 8.18
N HIS A 124 2.01 12.68 8.58
CA HIS A 124 3.06 13.36 7.84
C HIS A 124 3.27 12.73 6.45
N ALA A 125 3.31 11.41 6.34
CA ALA A 125 3.45 10.71 5.06
C ALA A 125 2.28 11.03 4.10
N VAL A 126 1.05 11.01 4.60
CA VAL A 126 -0.14 11.38 3.81
C VAL A 126 -0.10 12.84 3.39
N THR A 127 0.25 13.75 4.30
CA THR A 127 0.35 15.19 3.98
C THR A 127 1.37 15.42 2.87
N TRP A 128 2.55 14.83 3.01
CA TRP A 128 3.62 14.92 2.02
C TRP A 128 3.17 14.36 0.65
N LEU A 129 2.51 13.20 0.63
CA LEU A 129 2.00 12.61 -0.61
C LEU A 129 0.92 13.49 -1.26
N CYS A 130 -0.01 14.05 -0.49
CA CYS A 130 -1.03 14.95 -1.01
C CYS A 130 -0.40 16.21 -1.62
N GLU A 131 0.64 16.77 -1.01
CA GLU A 131 1.41 17.88 -1.57
C GLU A 131 2.08 17.47 -2.90
N LYS A 132 2.74 16.31 -2.95
CA LYS A 132 3.35 15.79 -4.18
C LYS A 132 2.37 15.50 -5.29
N ILE A 133 1.17 15.05 -4.97
CA ILE A 133 0.08 14.86 -5.94
C ILE A 133 -0.38 16.23 -6.48
N ASN A 134 -0.59 17.21 -5.59
CA ASN A 134 -1.04 18.55 -5.99
C ASN A 134 0.01 19.32 -6.79
N GLU A 135 1.31 19.09 -6.56
CA GLU A 135 2.40 19.62 -7.38
C GLU A 135 2.31 19.19 -8.85
N ARG A 136 1.68 18.04 -9.16
CA ARG A 136 1.50 17.56 -10.54
C ARG A 136 0.43 18.34 -11.30
N SER A 137 -0.65 18.72 -10.62
CA SER A 137 -1.73 19.55 -11.20
C SER A 137 -2.67 20.08 -10.11
N ALA A 138 -3.10 21.33 -10.27
CA ALA A 138 -4.09 21.96 -9.40
C ALA A 138 -5.45 21.22 -9.43
N SER A 139 -5.75 20.46 -10.49
CA SER A 139 -6.99 19.66 -10.57
C SER A 139 -7.07 18.57 -9.50
N PHE A 140 -5.94 18.15 -8.90
CA PHE A 140 -5.93 17.16 -7.84
C PHE A 140 -6.28 17.71 -6.45
N ILE A 141 -6.30 19.05 -6.27
CA ILE A 141 -6.60 19.68 -4.99
C ILE A 141 -7.97 19.26 -4.46
N GLU A 142 -8.98 19.16 -5.34
CA GLU A 142 -10.33 18.71 -4.96
C GLU A 142 -10.31 17.29 -4.38
N LYS A 143 -9.46 16.41 -4.94
CA LYS A 143 -9.34 15.02 -4.48
C LYS A 143 -8.63 14.94 -3.13
N THR A 144 -7.63 15.77 -2.89
CA THR A 144 -6.79 15.70 -1.68
C THR A 144 -7.32 16.53 -0.51
N LEU A 145 -8.14 17.57 -0.74
CA LEU A 145 -8.54 18.56 0.28
C LEU A 145 -9.02 17.95 1.59
N ALA A 146 -10.02 17.06 1.55
CA ALA A 146 -10.59 16.44 2.75
C ALA A 146 -9.56 15.61 3.53
N VAL A 147 -8.67 14.93 2.81
CA VAL A 147 -7.62 14.08 3.38
C VAL A 147 -6.51 14.95 4.00
N SER A 148 -6.08 16.00 3.31
CA SER A 148 -5.11 16.96 3.81
C SER A 148 -5.58 17.68 5.07
N LEU A 149 -6.89 17.96 5.19
CA LEU A 149 -7.47 18.52 6.42
C LEU A 149 -7.48 17.48 7.54
N ALA A 150 -7.91 16.25 7.25
CA ALA A 150 -7.95 15.17 8.24
C ALA A 150 -6.56 14.81 8.79
N ALA A 151 -5.51 14.87 7.96
CA ALA A 151 -4.14 14.58 8.37
C ALA A 151 -3.50 15.68 9.25
N LYS A 152 -4.06 16.90 9.26
CA LYS A 152 -3.54 18.03 10.05
C LYS A 152 -4.17 18.16 11.43
N ASN A 153 -5.31 17.51 11.65
CA ASN A 153 -5.99 17.43 12.95
C ASN A 153 -5.32 16.37 13.83
#